data_AF-A0A6A6LD47-F1
#
_entry.id   AF-A0A6A6LD47-F1
#
_cell.length_a   1.000
_cell.length_b   1.000
_cell.length_c   1.000
_cell.angle_alpha   90.00
_cell.angle_beta   90.00
_cell.angle_gamma   90.00
#
_symmetry.space_group_name_H-M   'P 1'
#
loop_
_entity.id
_entity.type
_entity.pdbx_description
1 polymer ?
#
loop_
_entity_poly.entity_id
_entity_poly.type
_entity_poly.pdbx_seq_one_letter_code
_entity_poly.pdbx_strand_id
1 'polypeptide(L)'
;MVQFSDNSQLPSHDRVYVLELMQLIRGRNIKGFSPELQSKVLPWEGWDELISASKKSETTADDGLLDTDASTQFTSTLVALKSSQLASAISPTIEITPDDLLNAETAVSCFLKFCEVSNSNTDIEVLLAILEEWEGFFVVGRDEKDSAEASAAGIDWNNDDWDEGWESFQEVESLEKVKIDNCLNVHPLHVCWMEIFKKLIARSQLNDILRLIDQSLPKSNGILLDEDGTRMLSRVLFEMDCFLTLKLVLLLPYEAIQLQCLGAVEDRLKQRGISIQLAGTMSSSFLCYHLGLYQL
;
A
#
# COMPACT_ATOMS: atom_id res chain seq x y z
N MET A 1 -27.51 10.97 -2.96
CA MET A 1 -26.31 10.58 -2.19
C MET A 1 -25.72 11.77 -1.46
N VAL A 2 -25.43 12.89 -2.16
CA VAL A 2 -25.06 14.19 -1.54
C VAL A 2 -26.04 14.62 -0.44
N GLN A 3 -27.35 14.41 -0.65
CA GLN A 3 -28.39 14.66 0.36
C GLN A 3 -28.26 13.83 1.65
N PHE A 4 -27.56 12.69 1.64
CA PHE A 4 -27.34 11.88 2.85
C PHE A 4 -25.97 12.15 3.48
N SER A 5 -24.91 12.38 2.70
CA SER A 5 -23.60 12.80 3.23
C SER A 5 -23.69 14.15 3.94
N ASP A 6 -24.41 15.11 3.33
CA ASP A 6 -24.43 16.51 3.75
C ASP A 6 -25.54 16.79 4.77
N ASN A 7 -26.35 15.77 5.11
CA ASN A 7 -27.41 15.93 6.08
C ASN A 7 -26.84 15.90 7.51
N SER A 8 -26.48 17.08 8.00
CA SER A 8 -25.98 17.28 9.37
C SER A 8 -27.00 16.93 10.46
N GLN A 9 -28.27 16.69 10.12
CA GLN A 9 -29.29 16.23 11.07
C GLN A 9 -29.14 14.73 11.38
N LEU A 10 -28.46 13.96 10.52
CA LEU A 10 -28.20 12.55 10.73
C LEU A 10 -26.87 12.35 11.49
N PRO A 11 -26.85 11.50 12.53
CA PRO A 11 -25.62 11.08 13.18
C PRO A 11 -24.59 10.55 12.17
N SER A 12 -23.30 10.79 12.42
CA SER A 12 -22.22 10.39 11.52
C SER A 12 -22.21 8.88 11.25
N HIS A 13 -22.48 8.05 12.26
CA HIS A 13 -22.52 6.59 12.13
C HIS A 13 -23.66 6.11 11.21
N ASP A 14 -24.83 6.73 11.28
CA ASP A 14 -25.97 6.41 10.40
C ASP A 14 -25.65 6.78 8.94
N ARG A 15 -25.00 7.93 8.73
CA ARG A 15 -24.54 8.36 7.41
C ARG A 15 -23.54 7.37 6.83
N VAL A 16 -22.52 6.96 7.59
CA VAL A 16 -21.53 5.95 7.16
C VAL A 16 -22.20 4.62 6.85
N TYR A 17 -23.09 4.13 7.72
CA TYR A 17 -23.77 2.85 7.50
C TYR A 17 -24.59 2.81 6.20
N VAL A 18 -25.36 3.87 5.92
CA VAL A 18 -26.14 3.98 4.69
C VAL A 18 -25.23 4.03 3.46
N LEU A 19 -24.12 4.79 3.53
CA LEU A 19 -23.16 4.89 2.44
C LEU A 19 -22.42 3.57 2.19
N GLU A 20 -22.04 2.83 3.24
CA GLU A 20 -21.46 1.47 3.13
C GLU A 20 -22.43 0.50 2.46
N LEU A 21 -23.69 0.46 2.89
CA LEU A 21 -24.73 -0.38 2.29
C LEU A 21 -24.90 -0.07 0.80
N MET A 22 -24.88 1.21 0.43
CA MET A 22 -25.02 1.64 -0.96
C MET A 22 -23.79 1.30 -1.82
N GLN A 23 -22.56 1.34 -1.27
CA GLN A 23 -21.37 0.85 -1.99
C GLN A 23 -21.43 -0.66 -2.21
N LEU A 24 -21.81 -1.39 -1.17
CA LEU A 24 -21.86 -2.85 -1.22
C LEU A 24 -22.91 -3.35 -2.23
N ILE A 25 -24.08 -2.71 -2.30
CA ILE A 25 -25.12 -3.03 -3.30
C ILE A 25 -24.63 -2.74 -4.73
N ARG A 26 -23.76 -1.75 -4.91
CA ARG A 26 -23.21 -1.36 -6.22
C ARG A 26 -22.07 -2.27 -6.70
N GLY A 27 -21.68 -3.30 -5.94
CA GLY A 27 -20.68 -4.28 -6.38
C GLY A 27 -19.21 -3.83 -6.26
N ARG A 28 -18.93 -2.58 -5.87
CA ARG A 28 -17.56 -2.08 -5.70
C ARG A 28 -17.04 -2.48 -4.33
N ASN A 29 -16.10 -3.43 -4.29
CA ASN A 29 -15.53 -3.94 -3.05
C ASN A 29 -14.33 -3.10 -2.59
N ILE A 30 -14.58 -2.06 -1.80
CA ILE A 30 -13.52 -1.42 -1.05
C ILE A 30 -13.31 -2.22 0.23
N LYS A 31 -12.07 -2.66 0.45
CA LYS A 31 -11.67 -3.38 1.65
C LYS A 31 -12.04 -2.53 2.88
N GLY A 32 -12.86 -3.06 3.80
CA GLY A 32 -13.22 -2.35 5.04
C GLY A 32 -14.71 -2.16 5.34
N PHE A 33 -15.63 -2.88 4.68
CA PHE A 33 -17.04 -2.90 5.11
C PHE A 33 -17.20 -3.52 6.50
N SER A 34 -18.18 -3.05 7.28
CA SER A 34 -18.45 -3.64 8.58
C SER A 34 -18.75 -5.15 8.46
N PRO A 35 -18.26 -5.99 9.40
CA PRO A 35 -18.46 -7.43 9.35
C PRO A 35 -19.95 -7.82 9.45
N GLU A 36 -20.76 -6.95 10.07
CA GLU A 36 -22.22 -7.12 10.11
C GLU A 36 -22.85 -6.95 8.73
N LEU A 37 -22.34 -6.02 7.92
CA LEU A 37 -22.88 -5.77 6.58
C LEU A 37 -22.47 -6.89 5.62
N GLN A 38 -21.20 -7.31 5.68
CA GLN A 38 -20.67 -8.41 4.88
C GLN A 38 -21.38 -9.75 5.16
N SER A 39 -21.82 -9.98 6.40
CA SER A 39 -22.54 -11.22 6.77
C SER A 39 -24.03 -11.19 6.45
N LYS A 40 -24.64 -10.00 6.31
CA LYS A 40 -26.08 -9.82 6.11
C LYS A 40 -26.47 -9.49 4.67
N VAL A 41 -25.54 -8.97 3.88
CA VAL A 41 -25.81 -8.50 2.54
C VAL A 41 -24.84 -9.18 1.58
N LEU A 42 -25.38 -10.01 0.70
CA LEU A 42 -24.62 -10.56 -0.42
C LEU A 42 -24.47 -9.45 -1.46
N PRO A 43 -23.26 -9.17 -1.96
CA PRO A 43 -23.08 -8.34 -3.13
C PRO A 43 -24.00 -8.84 -4.25
N TRP A 44 -24.61 -7.94 -4.99
CA TRP A 44 -25.39 -8.31 -6.17
C TRP A 44 -24.43 -8.74 -7.29
N GLU A 45 -24.04 -10.01 -7.25
CA GLU A 45 -23.19 -10.67 -8.24
C GLU A 45 -23.86 -10.60 -9.64
N GLY A 46 -23.16 -10.08 -10.66
CA GLY A 46 -23.60 -10.10 -12.05
C GLY A 46 -24.26 -8.82 -12.62
N TRP A 47 -24.34 -7.72 -11.86
CA TRP A 47 -24.84 -6.44 -12.41
C TRP A 47 -23.78 -5.62 -13.18
N ASP A 48 -22.49 -5.86 -12.95
CA ASP A 48 -21.39 -5.19 -13.67
C ASP A 48 -21.43 -5.51 -15.18
N GLU A 49 -21.87 -6.72 -15.54
CA GLU A 49 -22.06 -7.14 -16.93
C GLU A 49 -23.24 -6.43 -17.59
N LEU A 50 -24.29 -6.08 -16.86
CA LEU A 50 -25.49 -5.40 -17.38
C LEU A 50 -25.25 -3.93 -17.69
N ILE A 51 -24.45 -3.23 -16.88
CA ILE A 51 -24.05 -1.83 -17.12
C ILE A 51 -23.04 -1.76 -18.28
N SER A 52 -22.18 -2.77 -18.40
CA SER A 52 -21.24 -2.90 -19.51
C SER A 52 -21.91 -3.32 -20.83
N ALA A 53 -22.96 -4.14 -20.76
CA ALA A 53 -23.74 -4.58 -21.91
C ALA A 53 -24.68 -3.49 -22.45
N SER A 54 -25.27 -2.64 -21.58
CA SER A 54 -26.09 -1.52 -22.06
C SER A 54 -25.27 -0.46 -22.81
N LYS A 55 -24.00 -0.26 -22.42
CA LYS A 55 -23.06 0.62 -23.14
C LYS A 55 -22.68 0.13 -24.55
N LYS A 56 -22.85 -1.16 -24.85
CA LYS A 56 -22.60 -1.70 -26.20
C LYS A 56 -23.82 -1.61 -27.12
N SER A 57 -25.01 -1.30 -26.61
CA SER A 57 -26.25 -1.25 -27.40
C SER A 57 -26.76 0.15 -27.76
N GLU A 58 -26.21 1.22 -27.18
CA GLU A 58 -26.62 2.60 -27.50
C GLU A 58 -25.52 3.33 -28.26
N THR A 59 -25.39 3.02 -29.55
CA THR A 59 -24.85 3.99 -30.50
C THR A 59 -25.86 5.12 -30.67
N THR A 60 -25.39 6.36 -30.51
CA THR A 60 -26.06 7.66 -30.71
C THR A 60 -26.91 8.21 -29.54
N ALA A 61 -26.25 8.81 -28.55
CA ALA A 61 -26.42 10.23 -28.17
C ALA A 61 -25.66 10.52 -26.86
N ASP A 62 -24.65 11.40 -26.95
CA ASP A 62 -24.13 12.31 -25.93
C ASP A 62 -24.55 12.06 -24.45
N ASP A 63 -23.97 11.05 -23.78
CA ASP A 63 -24.01 10.92 -22.31
C ASP A 63 -22.80 10.15 -21.75
N GLY A 64 -21.59 10.51 -22.20
CA GLY A 64 -20.36 9.75 -21.99
C GLY A 64 -19.56 10.03 -20.71
N LEU A 65 -20.01 10.88 -19.78
CA LEU A 65 -19.16 11.42 -18.71
C LEU A 65 -19.71 11.32 -17.28
N LEU A 66 -20.96 10.91 -17.05
CA LEU A 66 -21.58 11.11 -15.73
C LEU A 66 -21.37 9.99 -14.69
N ASP A 67 -21.05 8.76 -15.11
CA ASP A 67 -21.15 7.61 -14.19
C ASP A 67 -19.85 7.27 -13.42
N THR A 68 -18.68 7.53 -14.02
CA THR A 68 -17.38 7.28 -13.38
C THR A 68 -17.12 8.30 -12.27
N ASP A 69 -17.40 9.59 -12.54
CA ASP A 69 -17.15 10.70 -11.63
C ASP A 69 -18.06 10.63 -10.38
N ALA A 70 -19.31 10.19 -10.54
CA ALA A 70 -20.22 10.00 -9.41
C ALA A 70 -19.78 8.84 -8.49
N SER A 71 -19.20 7.78 -9.06
CA SER A 71 -18.73 6.60 -8.31
C SER A 71 -17.44 6.89 -7.52
N THR A 72 -16.48 7.59 -8.13
CA THR A 72 -15.24 8.01 -7.44
C THR A 72 -15.51 9.09 -6.38
N GLN A 73 -16.43 10.02 -6.65
CA GLN A 73 -16.89 11.00 -5.66
C GLN A 73 -17.58 10.31 -4.47
N PHE A 74 -18.37 9.27 -4.72
CA PHE A 74 -19.03 8.51 -3.66
C PHE A 74 -18.03 7.78 -2.78
N THR A 75 -17.05 7.14 -3.39
CA THR A 75 -15.97 6.47 -2.67
C THR A 75 -15.15 7.43 -1.82
N SER A 76 -14.67 8.53 -2.39
CA SER A 76 -13.92 9.54 -1.64
C SER A 76 -14.74 10.13 -0.50
N THR A 77 -16.06 10.33 -0.68
CA THR A 77 -16.96 10.79 0.39
C THR A 77 -17.09 9.79 1.53
N LEU A 78 -17.25 8.50 1.24
CA LEU A 78 -17.32 7.48 2.29
C LEU A 78 -15.99 7.37 3.05
N VAL A 79 -14.86 7.31 2.32
CA VAL A 79 -13.52 7.23 2.92
C VAL A 79 -13.28 8.46 3.80
N ALA A 80 -13.57 9.67 3.30
CA ALA A 80 -13.44 10.92 4.06
C ALA A 80 -14.28 10.91 5.35
N LEU A 81 -15.53 10.42 5.30
CA LEU A 81 -16.40 10.33 6.48
C LEU A 81 -15.89 9.31 7.50
N LYS A 82 -15.49 8.10 7.06
CA LYS A 82 -14.91 7.08 7.96
C LYS A 82 -13.62 7.58 8.60
N SER A 83 -12.73 8.17 7.81
CA SER A 83 -11.50 8.75 8.31
C SER A 83 -11.77 9.90 9.28
N SER A 84 -12.77 10.75 9.04
CA SER A 84 -13.17 11.82 9.97
C SER A 84 -13.68 11.28 11.31
N GLN A 85 -14.41 10.17 11.30
CA GLN A 85 -14.85 9.52 12.54
C GLN A 85 -13.66 9.01 13.37
N LEU A 86 -12.69 8.36 12.72
CA LEU A 86 -11.45 7.94 13.37
C LEU A 86 -10.67 9.14 13.90
N ALA A 87 -10.47 10.15 13.03
CA ALA A 87 -9.70 11.35 13.32
C ALA A 87 -10.27 12.18 14.47
N SER A 88 -11.58 12.10 14.73
CA SER A 88 -12.23 12.80 15.85
C SER A 88 -11.64 12.44 17.22
N ALA A 89 -11.03 11.24 17.34
CA ALA A 89 -10.32 10.82 18.55
C ALA A 89 -9.00 11.58 18.76
N ILE A 90 -8.35 12.03 17.68
CA ILE A 90 -7.12 12.83 17.74
C ILE A 90 -7.48 14.32 17.84
N SER A 91 -8.36 14.79 16.96
CA SER A 91 -8.79 16.18 16.93
C SER A 91 -10.23 16.28 16.41
N PRO A 92 -11.19 16.70 17.24
CA PRO A 92 -12.58 16.85 16.82
C PRO A 92 -12.81 18.08 15.93
N THR A 93 -11.82 18.96 15.78
CA THR A 93 -11.95 20.21 15.00
C THR A 93 -11.48 20.08 13.57
N ILE A 94 -10.75 19.01 13.23
CA ILE A 94 -10.20 18.78 11.90
C ILE A 94 -11.06 17.70 11.24
N GLU A 95 -11.78 18.08 10.19
CA GLU A 95 -12.59 17.17 9.37
C GLU A 95 -11.82 16.82 8.09
N ILE A 96 -11.91 15.56 7.66
CA ILE A 96 -11.37 15.09 6.38
C ILE A 96 -12.49 15.20 5.36
N THR A 97 -12.27 15.98 4.32
CA THR A 97 -13.22 16.18 3.23
C THR A 97 -12.85 15.33 2.02
N PRO A 98 -13.78 15.11 1.07
CA PRO A 98 -13.43 14.45 -0.20
C PRO A 98 -12.33 15.20 -0.96
N ASP A 99 -12.27 16.53 -0.83
CA ASP A 99 -11.27 17.39 -1.45
C ASP A 99 -9.85 17.09 -0.93
N ASP A 100 -9.74 16.73 0.35
CA ASP A 100 -8.46 16.30 0.93
C ASP A 100 -7.96 14.99 0.31
N LEU A 101 -8.86 14.15 -0.22
CA LEU A 101 -8.52 12.85 -0.81
C LEU A 101 -8.42 12.86 -2.35
N LEU A 102 -8.48 14.04 -2.99
CA LEU A 102 -8.45 14.13 -4.46
C LEU A 102 -7.19 13.53 -5.08
N ASN A 103 -6.03 13.70 -4.44
CA ASN A 103 -4.77 13.11 -4.87
C ASN A 103 -3.84 12.85 -3.67
N ALA A 104 -2.70 12.19 -3.93
CA ALA A 104 -1.76 11.86 -2.87
C ALA A 104 -1.19 13.10 -2.15
N GLU A 105 -0.99 14.22 -2.85
CA GLU A 105 -0.42 15.44 -2.27
C GLU A 105 -1.38 16.12 -1.30
N THR A 106 -2.67 16.20 -1.65
CA THR A 106 -3.71 16.73 -0.76
C THR A 106 -3.91 15.81 0.44
N ALA A 107 -3.88 14.49 0.22
CA ALA A 107 -4.05 13.51 1.29
C ALA A 107 -2.89 13.56 2.28
N VAL A 108 -1.65 13.63 1.79
CA VAL A 108 -0.45 13.84 2.62
C VAL A 108 -0.58 15.14 3.40
N SER A 109 -0.93 16.25 2.74
CA SER A 109 -1.10 17.55 3.41
C SER A 109 -2.15 17.50 4.52
N CYS A 110 -3.25 16.78 4.33
CA CYS A 110 -4.26 16.58 5.36
C CYS A 110 -3.75 15.68 6.50
N PHE A 111 -3.09 14.56 6.18
CA PHE A 111 -2.52 13.65 7.17
C PHE A 111 -1.49 14.31 8.08
N LEU A 112 -0.65 15.19 7.53
CA LEU A 112 0.36 15.92 8.29
C LEU A 112 -0.26 16.80 9.39
N LYS A 113 -1.45 17.39 9.16
CA LYS A 113 -2.17 18.14 10.20
C LYS A 113 -2.49 17.27 11.42
N PHE A 114 -2.88 16.02 11.21
CA PHE A 114 -3.12 15.07 12.31
C PHE A 114 -1.80 14.60 12.96
N CYS A 115 -0.73 14.48 12.17
CA CYS A 115 0.59 14.20 12.69
C CYS A 115 1.11 15.30 13.62
N GLU A 116 0.82 16.57 13.36
CA GLU A 116 1.23 17.68 14.25
C GLU A 116 0.56 17.62 15.63
N VAL A 117 -0.71 17.22 15.71
CA VAL A 117 -1.49 17.21 16.95
C VAL A 117 -1.44 15.88 17.72
N SER A 118 -1.00 14.79 17.07
CA SER A 118 -0.90 13.45 17.66
C SER A 118 0.32 13.29 18.57
N ASN A 119 0.06 12.99 19.84
CA ASN A 119 1.06 12.98 20.91
C ASN A 119 0.99 11.74 21.82
N SER A 120 0.18 10.74 21.48
CA SER A 120 0.04 9.50 22.25
C SER A 120 0.18 8.24 21.37
N ASN A 121 0.30 7.06 22.00
CA ASN A 121 0.31 5.78 21.27
C ASN A 121 -1.06 5.49 20.64
N THR A 122 -2.14 5.84 21.33
CA THR A 122 -3.50 5.69 20.80
C THR A 122 -3.71 6.56 19.57
N ASP A 123 -3.09 7.75 19.51
CA ASP A 123 -3.16 8.60 18.31
C ASP A 123 -2.44 7.95 17.13
N ILE A 124 -1.32 7.25 17.37
CA ILE A 124 -0.60 6.52 16.32
C ILE A 124 -1.44 5.36 15.79
N GLU A 125 -2.14 4.64 16.67
CA GLU A 125 -3.09 3.59 16.26
C GLU A 125 -4.23 4.15 15.40
N VAL A 126 -4.77 5.32 15.77
CA VAL A 126 -5.78 6.02 14.96
C VAL A 126 -5.21 6.46 13.61
N LEU A 127 -3.99 7.00 13.57
CA LEU A 127 -3.31 7.37 12.31
C LEU A 127 -3.10 6.16 11.40
N LEU A 128 -2.73 5.00 11.96
CA LEU A 128 -2.60 3.74 11.22
C LEU A 128 -3.94 3.29 10.64
N ALA A 129 -5.02 3.36 11.42
CA ALA A 129 -6.36 3.03 10.96
C ALA A 129 -6.83 3.96 9.82
N ILE A 130 -6.50 5.26 9.90
CA ILE A 130 -6.77 6.21 8.80
C ILE A 130 -6.00 5.82 7.54
N LEU A 131 -4.71 5.48 7.65
CA LEU A 131 -3.93 5.03 6.50
C LEU A 131 -4.44 3.73 5.89
N GLU A 132 -4.95 2.81 6.70
CA GLU A 132 -5.55 1.56 6.20
C GLU A 132 -6.79 1.84 5.32
N GLU A 133 -7.65 2.77 5.76
CA GLU A 133 -8.81 3.22 4.94
C GLU A 133 -8.37 3.88 3.63
N TRP A 134 -7.24 4.60 3.64
CA TRP A 134 -6.73 5.29 2.46
C TRP A 134 -5.93 4.38 1.53
N GLU A 135 -5.30 3.32 2.05
CA GLU A 135 -4.51 2.36 1.29
C GLU A 135 -5.40 1.68 0.23
N GLY A 136 -6.60 1.24 0.62
CA GLY A 136 -7.57 0.67 -0.32
C GLY A 136 -8.06 1.66 -1.38
N PHE A 137 -8.04 2.97 -1.09
CA PHE A 137 -8.49 4.01 -2.01
C PHE A 137 -7.44 4.39 -3.06
N PHE A 138 -6.18 4.59 -2.64
CA PHE A 138 -5.10 5.04 -3.54
C PHE A 138 -4.42 3.93 -4.33
N VAL A 139 -4.53 2.67 -3.89
CA VAL A 139 -3.94 1.53 -4.59
C VAL A 139 -4.86 1.02 -5.69
N VAL A 140 -6.16 0.87 -5.43
CA VAL A 140 -7.13 0.30 -6.37
C VAL A 140 -7.30 1.15 -7.64
N GLY A 141 -7.02 2.46 -7.57
CA GLY A 141 -7.14 3.36 -8.72
C GLY A 141 -6.10 3.17 -9.84
N ARG A 142 -5.10 2.29 -9.70
CA ARG A 142 -4.06 2.05 -10.71
C ARG A 142 -4.26 0.81 -11.57
N ASP A 143 -4.80 -0.28 -11.02
CA ASP A 143 -5.00 -1.53 -11.79
C ASP A 143 -5.94 -1.35 -12.99
N GLU A 144 -6.96 -0.49 -12.88
CA GLU A 144 -7.86 -0.18 -14.01
C GLU A 144 -7.19 0.62 -15.14
N LYS A 145 -6.20 1.47 -14.80
CA LYS A 145 -5.57 2.37 -15.78
C LYS A 145 -4.42 1.71 -16.53
N ASP A 146 -3.66 0.86 -15.85
CA ASP A 146 -2.53 0.14 -16.44
C ASP A 146 -2.98 -1.12 -17.22
N SER A 147 -4.16 -1.68 -16.91
CA SER A 147 -4.76 -2.78 -17.68
C SER A 147 -5.31 -2.34 -19.05
N ALA A 148 -5.74 -1.08 -19.17
CA ALA A 148 -6.33 -0.55 -20.40
C ALA A 148 -5.33 -0.39 -21.56
N GLU A 149 -4.04 -0.18 -21.27
CA GLU A 149 -3.00 0.02 -22.29
C GLU A 149 -2.38 -1.29 -22.80
N ALA A 150 -2.60 -2.43 -22.13
CA ALA A 150 -2.00 -3.71 -22.49
C ALA A 150 -2.87 -4.59 -23.43
N SER A 151 -4.13 -4.21 -23.72
CA SER A 151 -5.08 -5.07 -24.46
C SER A 151 -5.22 -4.76 -25.96
N ALA A 152 -4.19 -4.18 -26.58
CA ALA A 152 -4.14 -3.94 -28.03
C ALA A 152 -3.03 -4.75 -28.73
N ALA A 153 -2.93 -6.06 -28.44
CA ALA A 153 -2.22 -6.99 -29.30
C ALA A 153 -3.00 -8.30 -29.33
N GLY A 154 -3.76 -8.52 -30.41
CA GLY A 154 -4.47 -9.76 -30.65
C GLY A 154 -3.48 -10.91 -30.79
N ILE A 155 -3.41 -11.76 -29.77
CA ILE A 155 -2.70 -13.04 -29.85
C ILE A 155 -3.71 -14.07 -30.34
N ASP A 156 -3.50 -14.53 -31.57
CA ASP A 156 -4.24 -15.58 -32.25
C ASP A 156 -3.95 -16.93 -31.59
N TRP A 157 -4.92 -17.49 -30.88
CA TRP A 157 -4.80 -18.78 -30.17
C TRP A 157 -5.12 -19.95 -31.09
N ASN A 158 -4.37 -20.06 -32.19
CA ASN A 158 -4.50 -21.18 -33.09
C ASN A 158 -3.14 -21.79 -33.43
N ASN A 159 -2.54 -22.50 -32.46
CA ASN A 159 -1.63 -23.59 -32.76
C ASN A 159 -1.62 -24.61 -31.62
N ASP A 160 -2.21 -25.78 -31.87
CA ASP A 160 -2.07 -26.98 -31.06
C ASP A 160 -0.70 -27.62 -31.35
N ASP A 161 0.32 -27.29 -30.54
CA ASP A 161 1.57 -28.05 -30.47
C ASP A 161 1.87 -28.37 -29.00
N TRP A 162 1.08 -29.30 -28.46
CA TRP A 162 1.34 -29.97 -27.18
C TRP A 162 1.98 -31.33 -27.45
N ASP A 163 3.21 -31.34 -27.95
CA ASP A 163 3.99 -32.56 -27.91
C ASP A 163 5.48 -32.33 -27.64
N GLU A 164 5.99 -33.18 -26.75
CA GLU A 164 7.39 -33.55 -26.51
C GLU A 164 8.33 -32.58 -25.76
N GLY A 165 8.77 -33.02 -24.57
CA GLY A 165 10.19 -32.92 -24.21
C GLY A 165 10.54 -32.14 -22.95
N TRP A 166 10.26 -32.70 -21.77
CA TRP A 166 10.99 -32.33 -20.55
C TRP A 166 12.42 -32.88 -20.60
N GLU A 167 13.30 -32.31 -21.42
CA GLU A 167 14.76 -32.56 -21.37
C GLU A 167 15.50 -31.64 -22.37
N SER A 168 15.91 -30.43 -21.95
CA SER A 168 17.03 -29.72 -22.60
C SER A 168 17.70 -28.77 -21.61
N PHE A 169 18.74 -29.25 -20.93
CA PHE A 169 19.78 -28.37 -20.41
C PHE A 169 20.62 -27.89 -21.61
N GLN A 170 20.38 -26.65 -22.06
CA GLN A 170 21.35 -25.92 -22.86
C GLN A 170 21.58 -24.55 -22.24
N GLU A 171 22.77 -24.43 -21.69
CA GLU A 171 23.50 -23.21 -21.37
C GLU A 171 23.57 -22.36 -22.65
N VAL A 172 22.73 -21.33 -22.75
CA VAL A 172 22.83 -20.29 -23.78
C VAL A 172 23.10 -18.96 -23.10
N GLU A 173 24.35 -18.55 -23.29
CA GLU A 173 24.95 -17.29 -22.92
C GLU A 173 24.26 -16.10 -23.61
N SER A 174 24.13 -15.00 -22.87
CA SER A 174 23.85 -13.63 -23.32
C SER A 174 22.50 -13.37 -24.00
N LEU A 175 21.43 -13.32 -23.21
CA LEU A 175 20.34 -12.38 -23.51
C LEU A 175 20.73 -11.03 -22.89
N GLU A 176 20.95 -10.05 -23.76
CA GLU A 176 21.12 -8.65 -23.41
C GLU A 176 20.22 -8.26 -22.25
N LYS A 177 20.80 -7.49 -21.32
CA LYS A 177 20.09 -6.76 -20.28
C LYS A 177 18.96 -5.97 -20.93
N VAL A 178 17.79 -6.57 -21.05
CA VAL A 178 16.54 -5.85 -21.00
C VAL A 178 16.59 -5.25 -19.60
N LYS A 179 17.02 -3.98 -19.53
CA LYS A 179 16.64 -3.09 -18.45
C LYS A 179 15.12 -3.08 -18.48
N ILE A 180 14.52 -4.09 -17.86
CA ILE A 180 13.32 -3.85 -17.12
C ILE A 180 13.82 -2.95 -16.01
N ASP A 181 13.88 -1.65 -16.28
CA ASP A 181 13.63 -0.66 -15.25
C ASP A 181 12.23 -1.04 -14.76
N ASN A 182 12.18 -2.04 -13.86
CA ASN A 182 11.10 -2.20 -12.92
C ASN A 182 11.18 -0.89 -12.17
N CYS A 183 10.46 0.13 -12.67
CA CYS A 183 10.26 1.36 -11.94
C CYS A 183 9.70 0.90 -10.61
N LEU A 184 10.56 0.99 -9.61
CA LEU A 184 10.28 0.66 -8.23
C LEU A 184 9.09 1.53 -7.83
N ASN A 185 7.88 0.99 -7.97
CA ASN A 185 6.66 1.76 -7.77
C ASN A 185 6.56 2.08 -6.29
N VAL A 186 6.86 3.33 -5.93
CA VAL A 186 6.77 3.80 -4.54
C VAL A 186 5.30 3.97 -4.16
N HIS A 187 4.98 3.60 -2.92
CA HIS A 187 3.64 3.74 -2.36
C HIS A 187 3.18 5.22 -2.42
N PRO A 188 1.96 5.54 -2.87
CA PRO A 188 1.49 6.93 -3.01
C PRO A 188 1.55 7.71 -1.69
N LEU A 189 1.29 7.01 -0.59
CA LEU A 189 1.31 7.56 0.78
C LEU A 189 2.65 7.32 1.51
N HIS A 190 3.76 7.10 0.80
CA HIS A 190 5.08 6.85 1.42
C HIS A 190 5.49 7.95 2.40
N VAL A 191 5.12 9.21 2.14
CA VAL A 191 5.37 10.34 3.05
C VAL A 191 4.58 10.18 4.37
N CYS A 192 3.33 9.74 4.31
CA CYS A 192 2.53 9.49 5.51
C CYS A 192 3.12 8.33 6.34
N TRP A 193 3.54 7.26 5.67
CA TRP A 193 4.22 6.13 6.31
C TRP A 193 5.52 6.56 7.01
N MET A 194 6.29 7.44 6.36
CA MET A 194 7.50 8.00 6.95
C MET A 194 7.21 8.77 8.24
N GLU A 195 6.15 9.57 8.30
CA GLU A 195 5.79 10.30 9.52
C GLU A 195 5.36 9.38 10.67
N ILE A 196 4.65 8.29 10.37
CA ILE A 196 4.36 7.27 11.37
C ILE A 196 5.66 6.66 11.89
N PHE A 197 6.60 6.31 11.02
CA PHE A 197 7.88 5.75 11.44
C PHE A 197 8.69 6.72 12.29
N LYS A 198 8.75 8.01 11.94
CA LYS A 198 9.38 9.04 12.79
C LYS A 198 8.76 9.07 14.19
N LYS A 199 7.44 8.98 14.30
CA LYS A 199 6.73 8.94 15.59
C LYS A 199 7.04 7.66 16.39
N LEU A 200 7.09 6.50 15.73
CA LEU A 200 7.46 5.24 16.38
C LEU A 200 8.91 5.26 16.87
N ILE A 201 9.84 5.83 16.09
CA ILE A 201 11.24 6.03 16.49
C ILE A 201 11.33 6.94 17.71
N ALA A 202 10.63 8.07 17.71
CA ALA A 202 10.61 9.00 18.85
C ALA A 202 10.14 8.32 20.15
N ARG A 203 9.38 7.22 20.03
CA ARG A 203 8.90 6.39 21.14
C ARG A 203 9.69 5.11 21.35
N SER A 204 10.77 4.89 20.60
CA SER A 204 11.60 3.67 20.63
C SER A 204 10.83 2.38 20.31
N GLN A 205 9.76 2.47 19.52
CA GLN A 205 8.91 1.34 19.10
C GLN A 205 9.43 0.69 17.80
N LEU A 206 10.69 0.28 17.77
CA LEU A 206 11.37 -0.15 16.54
C LEU A 206 10.84 -1.47 15.96
N ASN A 207 10.36 -2.37 16.83
CA ASN A 207 9.76 -3.64 16.39
C ASN A 207 8.43 -3.43 15.65
N ASP A 208 7.68 -2.38 16.01
CA ASP A 208 6.43 -2.04 15.35
C ASP A 208 6.69 -1.57 13.91
N ILE A 209 7.80 -0.85 13.67
CA ILE A 209 8.25 -0.44 12.33
C ILE A 209 8.54 -1.68 11.46
N LEU A 210 9.33 -2.63 11.99
CA LEU A 210 9.67 -3.85 11.26
C LEU A 210 8.42 -4.67 10.91
N ARG A 211 7.48 -4.79 11.86
CA ARG A 211 6.20 -5.48 11.65
C ARG A 211 5.36 -4.81 10.55
N LEU A 212 5.29 -3.48 10.53
CA LEU A 212 4.51 -2.76 9.52
C LEU A 212 5.10 -2.93 8.11
N ILE A 213 6.43 -2.89 7.97
CA ILE A 213 7.10 -3.15 6.69
C ILE A 213 6.84 -4.58 6.23
N ASP A 214 7.02 -5.57 7.12
CA ASP A 214 6.78 -6.99 6.81
C ASP A 214 5.34 -7.25 6.35
N GLN A 215 4.35 -6.63 7.02
CA GLN A 215 2.93 -6.73 6.65
C GLN A 215 2.59 -6.01 5.32
N SER A 216 3.42 -5.08 4.87
CA SER A 216 3.19 -4.35 3.61
C SER A 216 3.70 -5.11 2.38
N LEU A 217 4.71 -5.97 2.54
CA LEU A 217 5.32 -6.75 1.44
C LEU A 217 4.32 -7.58 0.61
N PRO A 218 3.38 -8.34 1.20
CA PRO A 218 2.45 -9.16 0.41
C PRO A 218 1.37 -8.33 -0.29
N LYS A 219 1.20 -7.04 0.04
CA LYS A 219 0.04 -6.26 -0.42
C LYS A 219 0.13 -5.77 -1.86
N SER A 220 1.24 -6.02 -2.60
CA SER A 220 1.50 -5.49 -3.95
C SER A 220 1.34 -3.97 -4.12
N ASN A 221 1.29 -3.20 -3.03
CA ASN A 221 0.98 -1.75 -3.01
C ASN A 221 2.18 -0.87 -3.39
N GLY A 222 3.21 -1.44 -4.00
CA GLY A 222 4.49 -0.80 -4.20
C GLY A 222 5.35 -0.77 -2.93
N ILE A 223 6.49 -0.08 -3.01
CA ILE A 223 7.47 0.01 -1.94
C ILE A 223 7.01 1.05 -0.94
N LEU A 224 6.91 0.64 0.33
CA LEU A 224 6.31 1.45 1.39
C LEU A 224 6.97 2.82 1.59
N LEU A 225 8.30 2.87 1.43
CA LEU A 225 9.10 4.08 1.55
C LEU A 225 9.87 4.32 0.26
N ASP A 226 10.11 5.59 -0.05
CA ASP A 226 11.06 5.98 -1.09
C ASP A 226 12.52 5.75 -0.64
N GLU A 227 13.46 5.91 -1.57
CA GLU A 227 14.88 5.68 -1.31
C GLU A 227 15.43 6.68 -0.28
N ASP A 228 15.08 7.97 -0.43
CA ASP A 228 15.54 9.03 0.47
C ASP A 228 14.98 8.85 1.89
N GLY A 229 13.71 8.48 2.00
CA GLY A 229 13.09 8.12 3.26
C GLY A 229 13.76 6.90 3.90
N THR A 230 14.00 5.85 3.13
CA THR A 230 14.72 4.65 3.61
C THR A 230 16.12 4.99 4.12
N ARG A 231 16.83 5.89 3.42
CA ARG A 231 18.17 6.35 3.81
C ARG A 231 18.15 7.18 5.09
N MET A 232 17.16 8.04 5.26
CA MET A 232 16.98 8.80 6.50
C MET A 232 16.68 7.86 7.67
N LEU A 233 15.72 6.95 7.47
CA LEU A 233 15.31 5.98 8.47
C LEU A 233 16.48 5.09 8.92
N SER A 234 17.25 4.56 7.97
CA SER A 234 18.39 3.70 8.27
C SER A 234 19.46 4.43 9.09
N ARG A 235 19.77 5.69 8.76
CA ARG A 235 20.75 6.49 9.54
C ARG A 235 20.31 6.72 10.98
N VAL A 236 19.03 7.03 11.20
CA VAL A 236 18.50 7.29 12.55
C VAL A 236 18.47 6.00 13.36
N LEU A 237 18.00 4.91 12.77
CA LEU A 237 17.90 3.61 13.45
C LEU A 237 19.26 2.97 13.72
N PHE A 238 20.26 3.20 12.87
CA PHE A 238 21.56 2.55 12.99
C PHE A 238 22.28 2.88 14.31
N GLU A 239 22.12 4.11 14.79
CA GLU A 239 22.67 4.54 16.08
C GLU A 239 21.91 3.95 17.28
N MET A 240 20.66 3.52 17.09
CA MET A 240 19.84 2.90 18.13
C MET A 240 20.07 1.38 18.17
N ASP A 241 19.93 0.71 17.02
CA ASP A 241 20.11 -0.73 16.85
C ASP A 241 20.54 -1.05 15.41
N CYS A 242 21.83 -1.36 15.25
CA CYS A 242 22.42 -1.65 13.95
C CYS A 242 21.90 -2.97 13.33
N PHE A 243 21.49 -3.95 14.14
CA PHE A 243 20.98 -5.23 13.63
C PHE A 243 19.53 -5.12 13.19
N LEU A 244 18.70 -4.40 13.94
CA LEU A 244 17.33 -4.11 13.54
C LEU A 244 17.32 -3.26 12.26
N THR A 245 18.23 -2.28 12.17
CA THR A 245 18.42 -1.49 10.96
C THR A 245 18.78 -2.36 9.75
N LEU A 246 19.70 -3.31 9.91
CA LEU A 246 20.05 -4.25 8.85
C LEU A 246 18.83 -5.07 8.40
N LYS A 247 18.05 -5.62 9.34
CA LYS A 247 16.82 -6.35 9.01
C LYS A 247 15.85 -5.48 8.21
N LEU A 248 15.63 -4.23 8.64
CA LEU A 248 14.73 -3.30 7.98
C LEU A 248 15.18 -2.98 6.56
N VAL A 249 16.46 -2.65 6.38
CA VAL A 249 17.01 -2.29 5.06
C VAL A 249 16.97 -3.49 4.10
N LEU A 250 17.14 -4.72 4.59
CA LEU A 250 17.02 -5.93 3.79
C LEU A 250 15.59 -6.22 3.31
N LEU A 251 14.56 -5.68 3.96
CA LEU A 251 13.16 -5.80 3.51
C LEU A 251 12.79 -4.81 2.40
N LEU A 252 13.66 -3.84 2.10
CA LEU A 252 13.40 -2.79 1.10
C LEU A 252 14.32 -2.98 -0.11
N PRO A 253 13.85 -2.75 -1.35
CA PRO A 253 14.59 -3.10 -2.56
C PRO A 253 15.63 -2.04 -2.97
N TYR A 254 16.44 -1.55 -2.02
CA TYR A 254 17.46 -0.51 -2.24
C TYR A 254 18.87 -1.06 -2.01
N GLU A 255 19.45 -1.69 -3.03
CA GLU A 255 20.74 -2.38 -2.97
C GLU A 255 21.88 -1.50 -2.44
N ALA A 256 21.96 -0.24 -2.90
CA ALA A 256 22.98 0.69 -2.43
C ALA A 256 22.90 0.94 -0.91
N ILE A 257 21.68 1.02 -0.35
CA ILE A 257 21.46 1.21 1.09
C ILE A 257 21.75 -0.10 1.83
N GLN A 258 21.36 -1.26 1.28
CA GLN A 258 21.65 -2.58 1.84
C GLN A 258 23.16 -2.80 1.99
N LEU A 259 23.94 -2.55 0.94
CA LEU A 259 25.40 -2.72 0.96
C LEU A 259 26.07 -1.75 1.95
N GLN A 260 25.62 -0.50 1.99
CA GLN A 260 26.13 0.49 2.97
C GLN A 260 25.83 0.06 4.41
N CYS A 261 24.62 -0.40 4.69
CA CYS A 261 24.25 -0.87 6.02
C CYS A 261 25.04 -2.12 6.42
N LEU A 262 25.22 -3.06 5.49
CA LEU A 262 25.99 -4.29 5.73
C LEU A 262 27.44 -3.98 6.09
N GLY A 263 28.10 -3.13 5.29
CA GLY A 263 29.47 -2.69 5.57
C GLY A 263 29.59 -1.97 6.93
N ALA A 264 28.63 -1.11 7.25
CA ALA A 264 28.61 -0.41 8.54
C ALA A 264 28.44 -1.37 9.74
N VAL A 265 27.59 -2.41 9.61
CA VAL A 265 27.46 -3.46 10.64
C VAL A 265 28.75 -4.27 10.77
N GLU A 266 29.40 -4.63 9.66
CA GLU A 266 30.67 -5.34 9.66
C GLU A 266 31.76 -4.54 10.38
N ASP A 267 31.86 -3.23 10.13
CA ASP A 267 32.81 -2.36 10.80
C ASP A 267 32.52 -2.22 12.29
N ARG A 268 31.24 -2.10 12.70
CA ARG A 268 30.83 -2.11 14.11
C ARG A 268 31.22 -3.42 14.79
N LEU A 269 31.08 -4.56 14.13
CA LEU A 269 31.48 -5.87 14.64
C LEU A 269 32.99 -5.97 14.82
N LYS A 270 33.77 -5.50 13.85
CA LYS A 270 35.24 -5.44 13.93
C LYS A 270 35.72 -4.54 15.07
N GLN A 271 35.09 -3.37 15.26
CA GLN A 271 35.44 -2.42 16.31
C GLN A 271 35.09 -2.93 17.72
N ARG A 272 33.97 -3.64 17.89
CA ARG A 272 33.51 -4.11 19.21
C ARG A 272 34.28 -5.31 19.75
N GLY A 273 35.20 -5.89 18.97
CA GLY A 273 36.10 -6.95 19.43
C GLY A 273 35.39 -8.19 19.96
N ILE A 274 34.31 -8.63 19.32
CA ILE A 274 33.55 -9.81 19.76
C ILE A 274 33.86 -11.00 18.86
N SER A 275 34.62 -11.92 19.43
CA SER A 275 34.71 -13.34 19.11
C SER A 275 33.32 -13.90 18.81
N ILE A 276 33.20 -14.56 17.67
CA ILE A 276 32.00 -15.23 17.15
C ILE A 276 31.43 -16.21 18.20
N GLN A 277 30.58 -15.73 19.10
CA GLN A 277 29.71 -16.55 19.96
C GLN A 277 28.22 -16.15 19.82
N LEU A 278 27.92 -15.05 19.12
CA LEU A 278 26.55 -14.63 18.79
C LEU A 278 26.04 -15.14 17.43
N ALA A 279 26.85 -15.91 16.69
CA ALA A 279 26.42 -16.56 15.45
C ALA A 279 25.32 -17.63 15.65
N GLY A 280 24.97 -17.96 16.90
CA GLY A 280 23.87 -18.87 17.21
C GLY A 280 22.47 -18.27 17.12
N THR A 281 22.32 -16.95 16.90
CA THR A 281 20.98 -16.30 16.86
C THR A 281 20.65 -15.63 15.54
N MET A 282 21.63 -15.33 14.69
CA MET A 282 21.36 -15.11 13.28
C MET A 282 21.29 -16.47 12.61
N SER A 283 20.08 -16.95 12.37
CA SER A 283 19.87 -18.11 11.51
C SER A 283 20.62 -17.86 10.20
N SER A 284 21.73 -18.58 10.02
CA SER A 284 22.59 -18.54 8.83
C SER A 284 21.80 -18.67 7.53
N SER A 285 20.58 -19.22 7.61
CA SER A 285 19.62 -19.34 6.53
C SER A 285 19.20 -17.98 5.95
N PHE A 286 19.01 -16.93 6.77
CA PHE A 286 18.47 -15.65 6.28
C PHE A 286 19.49 -14.84 5.47
N LEU A 287 20.77 -14.92 5.84
CA LEU A 287 21.87 -14.33 5.08
C LEU A 287 22.12 -15.10 3.77
N CYS A 288 22.02 -16.44 3.77
CA CYS A 288 22.21 -17.24 2.55
C CYS A 288 21.10 -17.04 1.51
N TYR A 289 19.84 -16.90 1.93
CA TYR A 289 18.71 -16.78 0.99
C TYR A 289 18.66 -15.42 0.27
N HIS A 290 19.10 -14.33 0.91
CA HIS A 290 19.02 -12.99 0.32
C HIS A 290 20.31 -12.49 -0.36
N LEU A 291 21.49 -12.97 0.05
CA LEU A 291 22.77 -12.53 -0.54
C LEU A 291 23.26 -13.40 -1.70
N GLY A 292 22.52 -14.44 -2.10
CA GLY A 292 22.92 -15.30 -3.22
C GLY A 292 24.31 -15.94 -3.02
N LEU A 293 24.75 -16.14 -1.78
CA LEU A 293 26.04 -16.76 -1.47
C LEU A 293 25.93 -18.29 -1.54
N TYR A 294 25.63 -18.81 -2.73
CA TYR A 294 25.99 -20.17 -3.11
C TYR A 294 27.17 -20.10 -4.06
N GLN A 295 28.37 -19.98 -3.49
CA GLN A 295 29.60 -20.41 -4.15
C GLN A 295 30.69 -20.61 -3.10
N LEU A 296 30.81 -21.86 -2.64
CA LEU A 296 32.05 -22.62 -2.47
C LEU A 296 31.71 -24.08 -2.13
#